data_AF-A0A7V4KPE0-F1
#
_entry.id   AF-A0A7V4KPE0-F1
#
_cell.length_a   1.000
_cell.length_b   1.000
_cell.length_c   1.000
_cell.angle_alpha   90.00
_cell.angle_beta   90.00
_cell.angle_gamma   90.00
#
_symmetry.space_group_name_H-M   'P 1'
#
loop_
_entity.id
_entity.type
_entity.pdbx_description
1 polymer ?
#
loop_
_entity_poly.entity_id
_entity_poly.type
_entity_poly.pdbx_seq_one_letter_code
_entity_poly.pdbx_strand_id
1 'polypeptide(L)'
;MTLSADPVVVLVVDDEAPIRSALQRYLAQLGHEPLVAATGEEALAIAKRQKLTACLLDVHLPDASGIDLVPRLLEAEPHVAILMLTAVNDATSAALCMQRGALDYLTKPIDLDDLQRALQRALQRRNNLIEDARINHWLKQEVAVRSAELRIERANLERISVATLEALVNALEAKDPYLRGHSARVADLSAMVAAQLGRSDEEVEVIRTAGRLHDIGKIGIREEVLNKHGPLTEPEYEHVKQHVVVGSQILAPLVHLKEVIAIVRHHHERWDGQGYPDRLAGEAIPLGARIIGAVEIYDALTTARPYQERLGPEQAVARMRELGGTTLDPDVLDALAAVIDRRQALIFLDESPR
;
A
#
# COMPACT_ATOMS: atom_id res chain seq x y z
N MET A 1 -30.99 -18.56 29.70
CA MET A 1 -30.14 -19.76 29.50
C MET A 1 -28.86 -19.51 30.25
N THR A 2 -28.67 -20.23 31.35
CA THR A 2 -27.48 -20.19 32.21
C THR A 2 -26.26 -20.50 31.38
N LEU A 3 -25.33 -19.53 31.30
CA LEU A 3 -24.00 -19.71 30.74
C LEU A 3 -23.39 -20.95 31.40
N SER A 4 -23.12 -21.99 30.61
CA SER A 4 -22.31 -23.12 31.03
C SER A 4 -20.92 -22.55 31.35
N ALA A 5 -20.64 -22.29 32.62
CA ALA A 5 -19.31 -21.89 33.05
C ALA A 5 -18.39 -23.09 32.87
N ASP A 6 -17.36 -22.95 32.03
CA ASP A 6 -16.26 -23.91 31.99
C ASP A 6 -15.77 -24.17 33.43
N PRO A 7 -15.41 -25.42 33.78
CA PRO A 7 -14.89 -25.73 35.10
C PRO A 7 -13.68 -24.84 35.40
N VAL A 8 -13.78 -24.07 36.47
CA VAL A 8 -12.70 -23.17 36.90
C VAL A 8 -11.67 -24.03 37.63
N VAL A 9 -10.57 -24.33 36.95
CA VAL A 9 -9.44 -25.05 37.54
C VAL A 9 -8.61 -24.06 38.35
N VAL A 10 -8.54 -24.26 39.67
CA VAL A 10 -7.85 -23.36 40.60
C VAL A 10 -6.67 -24.08 41.23
N LEU A 11 -5.45 -23.62 40.98
CA LEU A 11 -4.25 -24.17 41.63
C LEU A 11 -3.99 -23.45 42.96
N VAL A 12 -3.93 -24.20 44.05
CA VAL A 12 -3.54 -23.71 45.37
C VAL A 12 -2.09 -24.09 45.65
N VAL A 13 -1.23 -23.10 45.82
CA VAL A 13 0.20 -23.26 46.10
C VAL A 13 0.51 -22.64 47.46
N ASP A 14 0.80 -23.49 48.43
CA ASP A 14 1.08 -23.09 49.81
C ASP A 14 1.87 -24.23 50.47
N ASP A 15 2.85 -23.96 51.33
CA ASP A 15 3.67 -25.00 51.96
C ASP A 15 2.95 -25.65 53.16
N GLU A 16 1.97 -24.96 53.76
CA GLU A 16 1.17 -25.43 54.88
C GLU A 16 0.02 -26.37 54.44
N ALA A 17 0.16 -27.67 54.75
CA ALA A 17 -0.87 -28.67 54.45
C ALA A 17 -2.28 -28.36 55.00
N PRO A 18 -2.44 -27.75 56.21
CA PRO A 18 -3.75 -27.33 56.70
C PRO A 18 -4.42 -26.26 55.83
N ILE A 19 -3.66 -25.27 55.35
CA ILE A 19 -4.16 -24.19 54.48
C ILE A 19 -4.58 -24.78 53.13
N ARG A 20 -3.72 -25.59 52.50
CA ARG A 20 -4.06 -26.27 51.24
C ARG A 20 -5.34 -27.09 51.35
N SER A 21 -5.48 -27.88 52.42
CA SER A 21 -6.66 -28.72 52.65
C SER A 21 -7.93 -27.92 52.91
N ALA A 22 -7.83 -26.78 53.60
CA ALA A 22 -8.96 -25.88 53.83
C ALA A 22 -9.43 -25.22 52.54
N LEU A 23 -8.51 -24.63 51.78
CA LEU A 23 -8.80 -23.96 50.50
C LEU A 23 -9.33 -24.96 49.45
N GLN A 24 -8.74 -26.15 49.36
CA GLN A 24 -9.20 -27.20 48.46
C GLN A 24 -10.67 -27.58 48.72
N ARG A 25 -11.05 -27.83 49.98
CA ARG A 25 -12.44 -28.16 50.33
C ARG A 25 -13.41 -27.02 50.01
N TYR A 26 -13.01 -25.79 50.33
CA TYR A 26 -13.85 -24.63 50.09
C TYR A 26 -14.07 -24.36 48.59
N LEU A 27 -13.00 -24.40 47.79
CA LEU A 27 -13.09 -24.23 46.33
C LEU A 27 -13.94 -25.34 45.68
N ALA A 28 -13.80 -26.59 46.12
CA ALA A 28 -14.65 -27.68 45.66
C ALA A 28 -16.13 -27.46 46.01
N GLN A 29 -16.43 -26.92 47.20
CA GLN A 29 -17.80 -26.56 47.61
C GLN A 29 -18.39 -25.44 46.75
N LEU A 30 -17.57 -24.53 46.24
CA LEU A 30 -17.97 -23.49 45.28
C LEU A 30 -18.13 -24.03 43.83
N GLY A 31 -17.88 -25.32 43.59
CA GLY A 31 -17.99 -25.94 42.28
C GLY A 31 -16.78 -25.70 41.36
N HIS A 32 -15.64 -25.28 41.93
CA HIS A 32 -14.36 -25.20 41.22
C HIS A 32 -13.61 -26.53 41.27
N GLU A 33 -12.61 -26.70 40.40
CA GLU A 33 -11.74 -27.87 40.38
C GLU A 33 -10.38 -27.51 41.01
N PRO A 34 -10.18 -27.76 42.32
CA PRO A 34 -8.97 -27.38 43.00
C PRO A 34 -7.83 -28.37 42.76
N LEU A 35 -6.69 -27.85 42.32
CA LEU A 35 -5.40 -28.54 42.31
C LEU A 35 -4.55 -28.01 43.45
N VAL A 36 -3.59 -28.79 43.94
CA VAL A 36 -2.73 -28.41 45.06
C VAL A 36 -1.27 -28.67 44.74
N ALA A 37 -0.40 -27.77 45.18
CA ALA A 37 1.05 -27.90 45.13
C ALA A 37 1.66 -27.41 46.45
N ALA A 38 2.67 -28.12 46.96
CA ALA A 38 3.40 -27.71 48.17
C ALA A 38 4.64 -26.86 47.86
N THR A 39 5.08 -26.86 46.61
CA THR A 39 6.31 -26.19 46.15
C THR A 39 6.06 -25.44 44.84
N GLY A 40 6.92 -24.46 44.53
CA GLY A 40 6.89 -23.73 43.26
C GLY A 40 7.20 -24.62 42.06
N GLU A 41 8.12 -25.58 42.20
CA GLU A 41 8.41 -26.57 41.16
C GLU A 41 7.21 -27.45 40.82
N GLU A 42 6.48 -27.94 41.83
CA GLU A 42 5.23 -28.68 41.63
C GLU A 42 4.17 -27.83 40.92
N ALA A 43 4.02 -26.57 41.35
CA ALA A 43 3.07 -25.64 40.76
C ALA A 43 3.35 -25.43 39.26
N LEU A 44 4.61 -25.24 38.87
CA LEU A 44 5.01 -25.11 37.47
C LEU A 44 4.84 -26.42 36.68
N ALA A 45 5.10 -27.57 37.30
CA ALA A 45 4.87 -28.86 36.67
C ALA A 45 3.38 -29.08 36.37
N ILE A 46 2.48 -28.65 37.27
CA ILE A 46 1.03 -28.69 37.06
C ILE A 46 0.61 -27.71 35.96
N ALA A 47 1.07 -26.45 36.01
CA ALA A 47 0.75 -25.42 35.02
C ALA A 47 1.15 -25.81 33.59
N LYS A 48 2.20 -26.61 33.42
CA LYS A 48 2.63 -27.13 32.10
C LYS A 48 1.79 -28.31 31.59
N ARG A 49 1.09 -29.03 32.48
CA ARG A 49 0.35 -30.25 32.16
C ARG A 49 -1.14 -30.00 31.99
N GLN A 50 -1.68 -28.98 32.64
CA GLN A 50 -3.11 -28.69 32.67
C GLN A 50 -3.35 -27.19 32.57
N LYS A 51 -4.42 -26.81 31.87
CA LYS A 51 -4.84 -25.42 31.77
C LYS A 51 -5.40 -24.94 33.10
N LEU A 52 -4.83 -23.87 33.62
CA LEU A 52 -5.26 -23.24 34.86
C LEU A 52 -6.13 -22.01 34.58
N THR A 53 -7.22 -21.88 35.31
CA THR A 53 -8.09 -20.70 35.23
C THR A 53 -7.69 -19.67 36.27
N ALA A 54 -7.33 -20.11 37.47
CA ALA A 54 -6.79 -19.26 38.53
C ALA A 54 -5.70 -19.97 39.35
N CYS A 55 -4.89 -19.21 40.08
CA CYS A 55 -3.88 -19.71 40.99
C CYS A 55 -3.88 -18.88 42.28
N LEU A 56 -4.06 -19.52 43.43
CA LEU A 56 -3.80 -18.95 44.74
C LEU A 56 -2.35 -19.29 45.11
N LEU A 57 -1.51 -18.29 45.28
CA LEU A 57 -0.06 -18.47 45.38
C LEU A 57 0.49 -17.80 46.64
N ASP A 58 0.99 -18.61 47.56
CA ASP A 58 1.70 -18.08 48.71
C ASP A 58 3.02 -17.38 48.32
N VAL A 59 3.33 -16.28 49.01
CA VAL A 59 4.56 -15.51 48.80
C VAL A 59 5.81 -16.28 49.22
N HIS A 60 5.72 -17.13 50.25
CA HIS A 60 6.83 -17.83 50.89
C HIS A 60 6.72 -19.34 50.64
N LEU A 61 7.39 -19.84 49.61
CA LEU A 61 7.49 -21.27 49.34
C LEU A 61 8.89 -21.79 49.75
N PRO A 62 9.03 -23.08 50.07
CA PRO A 62 10.29 -23.67 50.52
C PRO A 62 11.40 -23.65 49.45
N ASP A 63 11.03 -23.60 48.17
CA ASP A 63 11.93 -23.72 47.01
C ASP A 63 12.04 -22.44 46.18
N ALA A 64 11.12 -21.47 46.34
CA ALA A 64 11.10 -20.22 45.60
C ALA A 64 10.29 -19.13 46.32
N SER A 65 10.46 -17.87 45.93
CA SER A 65 9.46 -16.85 46.27
C SER A 65 8.27 -16.94 45.31
N GLY A 66 7.05 -16.89 45.83
CA GLY A 66 5.83 -16.85 45.00
C GLY A 66 5.84 -15.66 44.03
N ILE A 67 6.41 -14.52 44.41
CA ILE A 67 6.53 -13.33 43.56
C ILE A 67 7.35 -13.61 42.29
N ASP A 68 8.43 -14.40 42.42
CA ASP A 68 9.28 -14.80 41.31
C ASP A 68 8.69 -15.94 40.48
N LEU A 69 7.67 -16.63 41.01
CA LEU A 69 6.93 -17.65 40.31
C LEU A 69 5.86 -17.08 39.36
N VAL A 70 5.35 -15.87 39.64
CA VAL A 70 4.29 -15.22 38.83
C VAL A 70 4.66 -15.14 37.35
N PRO A 71 5.84 -14.60 36.93
CA PRO A 71 6.18 -14.53 35.51
C PRO A 71 6.30 -15.91 34.86
N ARG A 72 6.81 -16.90 35.59
CA ARG A 72 6.99 -18.28 35.10
C ARG A 72 5.65 -19.01 34.92
N LEU A 73 4.67 -18.72 35.78
CA LEU A 73 3.30 -19.22 35.64
C LEU A 73 2.59 -18.55 34.46
N LEU A 74 2.80 -17.25 34.25
CA LEU A 74 2.27 -16.53 33.08
C LEU A 74 2.93 -16.97 31.76
N GLU A 75 4.20 -17.37 31.78
CA GLU A 75 4.85 -17.99 30.61
C GLU A 75 4.23 -19.34 30.24
N ALA A 76 3.88 -20.15 31.25
CA ALA A 76 3.23 -21.45 31.03
C ALA A 76 1.76 -21.29 30.63
N GLU A 77 1.03 -20.38 31.27
CA GLU A 77 -0.38 -20.09 31.04
C GLU A 77 -0.63 -18.56 31.01
N PRO A 78 -0.58 -17.92 29.83
CA PRO A 78 -0.60 -16.44 29.68
C PRO A 78 -1.83 -15.72 30.22
N HIS A 79 -2.89 -16.45 30.53
CA HIS A 79 -4.16 -15.91 30.99
C HIS A 79 -4.62 -16.50 32.33
N VAL A 80 -3.75 -17.12 33.12
CA VAL A 80 -4.13 -17.59 34.46
C VAL A 80 -4.35 -16.41 35.40
N ALA A 81 -5.44 -16.42 36.18
CA ALA A 81 -5.71 -15.41 37.19
C ALA A 81 -4.92 -15.71 38.47
N ILE A 82 -3.81 -15.00 38.71
CA ILE A 82 -2.95 -15.23 39.89
C ILE A 82 -3.37 -14.30 41.04
N LEU A 83 -3.67 -14.88 42.19
CA LEU A 83 -3.95 -14.20 43.45
C LEU A 83 -2.85 -14.55 44.46
N MET A 84 -2.21 -13.53 45.02
CA MET A 84 -1.16 -13.76 46.01
C MET A 84 -1.74 -13.95 47.41
N LEU A 85 -1.23 -14.92 48.17
CA LEU A 85 -1.50 -15.09 49.60
C LEU A 85 -0.28 -14.55 50.36
N THR A 86 -0.47 -13.52 51.18
CA THR A 86 0.62 -12.84 51.91
C THR A 86 0.35 -12.82 53.41
N ALA A 87 1.39 -13.03 54.22
CA ALA A 87 1.32 -12.85 55.67
C ALA A 87 1.47 -11.37 56.10
N VAL A 88 1.93 -10.50 55.20
CA VAL A 88 2.30 -9.11 55.51
C VAL A 88 1.32 -8.15 54.85
N ASN A 89 0.69 -7.29 55.66
CA ASN A 89 -0.18 -6.20 55.21
C ASN A 89 0.64 -4.95 54.89
N ASP A 90 1.65 -5.06 54.02
CA ASP A 90 2.44 -3.93 53.58
C ASP A 90 2.14 -3.59 52.11
N ALA A 91 2.01 -2.30 51.82
CA ALA A 91 1.65 -1.80 50.49
C ALA A 91 2.76 -2.01 49.43
N THR A 92 4.01 -2.21 49.87
CA THR A 92 5.18 -2.33 48.98
C THR A 92 5.23 -3.72 48.34
N SER A 93 5.02 -4.76 49.15
CA SER A 93 4.91 -6.16 48.75
C SER A 93 3.69 -6.37 47.86
N ALA A 94 2.55 -5.74 48.19
CA ALA A 94 1.36 -5.76 47.34
C ALA A 94 1.64 -5.12 45.97
N ALA A 95 2.28 -3.95 45.92
CA ALA A 95 2.65 -3.30 44.66
C ALA A 95 3.60 -4.17 43.81
N LEU A 96 4.59 -4.80 44.45
CA LEU A 96 5.54 -5.69 43.77
C LEU A 96 4.85 -6.91 43.14
N CYS A 97 3.90 -7.53 43.84
CA CYS A 97 3.10 -8.64 43.33
C CYS A 97 2.34 -8.25 42.05
N MET A 98 1.65 -7.10 42.09
CA MET A 98 0.88 -6.60 40.95
C MET A 98 1.78 -6.25 39.77
N GLN A 99 2.95 -5.66 40.03
CA GLN A 99 3.93 -5.32 39.00
C GLN A 99 4.49 -6.57 38.28
N ARG A 100 4.54 -7.71 38.96
CA ARG A 100 4.96 -9.00 38.39
C ARG A 100 3.83 -9.75 37.66
N GLY A 101 2.60 -9.25 37.68
CA GLY A 101 1.47 -9.79 36.92
C GLY A 101 0.38 -10.50 37.75
N ALA A 102 0.43 -10.43 39.08
CA ALA A 102 -0.69 -10.87 39.90
C ALA A 102 -1.92 -9.95 39.66
N LEU A 103 -3.12 -10.52 39.73
CA LEU A 103 -4.37 -9.79 39.50
C LEU A 103 -5.02 -9.28 40.79
N ASP A 104 -4.74 -9.93 41.92
CA ASP A 104 -5.21 -9.53 43.25
C ASP A 104 -4.32 -10.15 44.34
N TYR A 105 -4.55 -9.79 45.61
CA TYR A 105 -3.90 -10.42 46.77
C TYR A 105 -4.85 -10.56 47.95
N LEU A 106 -4.51 -11.47 48.88
CA LEU A 106 -5.22 -11.75 50.11
C LEU A 106 -4.23 -11.86 51.27
N THR A 107 -4.59 -11.27 52.41
CA THR A 107 -3.79 -11.35 53.64
C THR A 107 -4.17 -12.58 54.46
N LYS A 108 -3.18 -13.28 55.03
CA LYS A 108 -3.39 -14.35 56.02
C LYS A 108 -3.65 -13.75 57.41
N PRO A 109 -4.56 -14.30 58.24
CA PRO A 109 -5.42 -15.47 57.96
C PRO A 109 -6.51 -15.15 56.94
N ILE A 110 -6.76 -16.10 56.03
CA ILE A 110 -7.66 -15.91 54.88
C ILE A 110 -9.11 -16.03 55.36
N ASP A 111 -9.89 -14.97 55.20
CA ASP A 111 -11.34 -15.02 55.31
C ASP A 111 -11.95 -15.60 54.01
N LEU A 112 -12.87 -16.57 54.15
CA LEU A 112 -13.43 -17.28 53.02
C LEU A 112 -14.31 -16.38 52.13
N ASP A 113 -15.01 -15.40 52.71
CA ASP A 113 -15.84 -14.46 51.95
C ASP A 113 -14.97 -13.43 51.20
N ASP A 114 -13.83 -13.04 51.77
CA ASP A 114 -12.83 -12.23 51.08
C ASP A 114 -12.18 -13.00 49.92
N LEU A 115 -11.85 -14.28 50.13
CA LEU A 115 -11.31 -15.16 49.09
C LEU A 115 -12.27 -15.29 47.92
N GLN A 116 -13.55 -15.55 48.18
CA GLN A 116 -14.56 -15.67 47.12
C GLN A 116 -14.66 -14.37 46.31
N ARG A 117 -14.70 -13.22 46.98
CA ARG A 117 -14.77 -11.92 46.30
C ARG A 117 -13.50 -11.63 45.49
N ALA A 118 -12.33 -11.91 46.02
CA ALA A 118 -11.06 -11.72 45.31
C ALA A 118 -10.96 -12.64 44.08
N LEU A 119 -11.31 -13.93 44.23
CA LEU A 119 -11.32 -14.88 43.13
C LEU A 119 -12.27 -14.45 42.02
N GLN A 120 -13.48 -14.00 42.36
CA GLN A 120 -14.44 -13.47 41.38
C GLN A 120 -13.90 -12.24 40.63
N ARG A 121 -13.30 -11.28 41.33
CA ARG A 121 -12.68 -10.10 40.68
C ARG A 121 -11.54 -10.49 39.74
N ALA A 122 -10.66 -11.40 40.17
CA ALA A 122 -9.53 -11.86 39.38
C ALA A 122 -9.99 -12.61 38.12
N LEU A 123 -10.99 -13.50 38.24
CA LEU A 123 -11.58 -14.21 37.11
C LEU A 123 -12.27 -13.26 36.13
N GLN A 124 -13.01 -12.27 36.61
CA GLN A 124 -13.63 -11.25 35.74
C GLN A 124 -12.56 -10.47 34.98
N ARG A 125 -11.50 -10.03 35.67
CA ARG A 125 -10.40 -9.27 35.05
C ARG A 125 -9.66 -10.10 34.00
N ARG A 126 -9.41 -11.38 34.28
CA ARG A 126 -8.88 -12.34 33.31
C ARG A 126 -9.76 -12.42 32.06
N ASN A 127 -11.08 -12.60 32.24
CA ASN A 127 -11.99 -12.76 31.11
C ASN A 127 -12.00 -11.51 30.22
N ASN A 128 -12.01 -10.31 30.83
CA ASN A 128 -11.89 -9.06 30.10
C ASN A 128 -10.57 -8.98 29.30
N LEU A 129 -9.43 -9.38 29.88
CA LEU A 129 -8.15 -9.38 29.16
C LEU A 129 -8.13 -10.33 27.95
N ILE A 130 -8.74 -11.51 28.08
CA ILE A 130 -8.85 -12.48 26.99
C ILE A 130 -9.74 -11.91 25.87
N GLU A 131 -10.87 -11.30 26.24
CA GLU A 131 -11.81 -10.69 25.30
C GLU A 131 -11.17 -9.51 24.56
N ASP A 132 -10.48 -8.62 25.29
CA ASP A 132 -9.74 -7.49 24.73
C ASP A 132 -8.67 -7.97 23.75
N ALA A 133 -7.90 -9.01 24.10
CA ALA A 133 -6.88 -9.56 23.22
C ALA A 133 -7.50 -10.15 21.93
N ARG A 134 -8.64 -10.84 22.06
CA ARG A 134 -9.37 -11.43 20.93
C ARG A 134 -9.94 -10.36 19.99
N ILE A 135 -10.58 -9.32 20.54
CA ILE A 135 -11.12 -8.19 19.78
C ILE A 135 -9.99 -7.47 19.07
N ASN A 136 -8.89 -7.16 19.77
CA ASN A 136 -7.74 -6.49 19.16
C ASN A 136 -7.11 -7.31 18.03
N HIS A 137 -7.01 -8.63 18.19
CA HIS A 137 -6.50 -9.50 17.13
C HIS A 137 -7.42 -9.49 15.91
N TRP A 138 -8.73 -9.65 16.12
CA TRP A 138 -9.73 -9.62 15.04
C TRP A 138 -9.73 -8.26 14.32
N LEU A 139 -9.72 -7.14 15.06
CA LEU A 139 -9.66 -5.79 14.49
C LEU A 139 -8.42 -5.60 13.61
N LYS A 140 -7.25 -6.08 14.05
CA LYS A 140 -6.02 -6.01 13.26
C LYS A 140 -6.13 -6.79 11.94
N GLN A 141 -6.74 -7.97 11.98
CA GLN A 141 -6.97 -8.77 10.77
C GLN A 141 -7.96 -8.08 9.83
N GLU A 142 -9.08 -7.61 10.35
CA GLU A 142 -10.12 -6.94 9.56
C GLU A 142 -9.56 -5.67 8.89
N VAL A 143 -8.80 -4.83 9.63
CA VAL A 143 -8.16 -3.65 9.06
C VAL A 143 -7.17 -4.02 7.95
N ALA A 144 -6.40 -5.09 8.10
CA ALA A 144 -5.47 -5.54 7.08
C ALA A 144 -6.19 -5.98 5.80
N VAL A 145 -7.28 -6.74 5.93
CA VAL A 145 -8.12 -7.18 4.80
C VAL A 145 -8.74 -5.98 4.09
N ARG A 146 -9.43 -5.10 4.83
CA ARG A 146 -10.06 -3.88 4.28
C ARG A 146 -9.06 -2.95 3.59
N SER A 147 -7.87 -2.82 4.15
CA SER A 147 -6.80 -2.02 3.54
C SER A 147 -6.32 -2.61 2.21
N ALA A 148 -6.28 -3.94 2.07
CA ALA A 148 -5.93 -4.59 0.81
C ALA A 148 -7.04 -4.44 -0.23
N GLU A 149 -8.31 -4.63 0.16
CA GLU A 149 -9.48 -4.42 -0.71
C GLU A 149 -9.52 -3.00 -1.27
N LEU A 150 -9.33 -1.98 -0.42
CA LEU A 150 -9.32 -0.58 -0.83
C LEU A 150 -8.19 -0.26 -1.81
N ARG A 151 -7.02 -0.89 -1.67
CA ARG A 151 -5.89 -0.70 -2.62
C ARG A 151 -6.24 -1.25 -4.00
N ILE A 152 -6.85 -2.44 -4.06
CA ILE A 152 -7.28 -3.05 -5.32
C ILE A 152 -8.34 -2.18 -5.98
N GLU A 153 -9.34 -1.74 -5.21
CA GLU A 153 -10.43 -0.93 -5.75
C GLU A 153 -9.94 0.45 -6.24
N ARG A 154 -9.02 1.08 -5.50
CA ARG A 154 -8.38 2.31 -5.95
C ARG A 154 -7.63 2.11 -7.28
N ALA A 155 -6.85 1.04 -7.41
CA ALA A 155 -6.15 0.74 -8.66
C ALA A 155 -7.12 0.46 -9.82
N ASN A 156 -8.29 -0.14 -9.55
CA ASN A 156 -9.35 -0.31 -10.55
C ASN A 156 -9.90 1.04 -11.01
N LEU A 157 -10.22 1.94 -10.07
CA LEU A 157 -10.74 3.27 -10.39
C LEU A 157 -9.73 4.10 -11.19
N GLU A 158 -8.45 4.07 -10.82
CA GLU A 158 -7.37 4.74 -11.54
C GLU A 158 -7.29 4.20 -13.00
N ARG A 159 -7.30 2.88 -13.20
CA ARG A 159 -7.33 2.28 -14.55
C ARG A 159 -8.57 2.66 -15.36
N ILE A 160 -9.76 2.62 -14.76
CA ILE A 160 -11.02 2.99 -15.43
C ILE A 160 -10.99 4.47 -15.83
N SER A 161 -10.41 5.33 -15.00
CA SER A 161 -10.31 6.76 -15.30
C SER A 161 -9.44 7.02 -16.53
N VAL A 162 -8.27 6.36 -16.64
CA VAL A 162 -7.40 6.45 -17.81
C VAL A 162 -8.09 5.90 -19.06
N ALA A 163 -8.72 4.73 -18.97
CA ALA A 163 -9.45 4.15 -20.09
C ALA A 163 -10.60 5.06 -20.59
N THR A 164 -11.26 5.77 -19.68
CA THR A 164 -12.31 6.74 -20.04
C THR A 164 -11.73 7.94 -20.78
N LEU A 165 -10.59 8.47 -20.35
CA LEU A 165 -9.89 9.55 -21.06
C LEU A 165 -9.40 9.10 -22.43
N GLU A 166 -8.84 7.89 -22.56
CA GLU A 166 -8.45 7.33 -23.85
C GLU A 166 -9.64 7.22 -24.81
N ALA A 167 -10.81 6.83 -24.32
CA ALA A 167 -12.03 6.81 -25.14
C ALA A 167 -12.41 8.22 -25.67
N LEU A 168 -12.20 9.27 -24.87
CA LEU A 168 -12.43 10.66 -25.31
C LEU A 168 -11.40 11.10 -26.37
N VAL A 169 -10.12 10.75 -26.19
CA VAL A 169 -9.09 11.00 -27.21
C VAL A 169 -9.44 10.29 -28.51
N ASN A 170 -9.80 9.00 -28.45
CA ASN A 170 -10.21 8.23 -29.62
C ASN A 170 -11.44 8.83 -30.32
N ALA A 171 -12.41 9.36 -29.56
CA ALA A 171 -13.57 10.04 -30.10
C ALA A 171 -13.21 11.36 -30.80
N LEU A 172 -12.22 12.09 -30.27
CA LEU A 172 -11.68 13.29 -30.91
C LEU A 172 -10.97 12.93 -32.23
N GLU A 173 -10.08 11.94 -32.21
CA GLU A 173 -9.37 11.48 -33.41
C GLU A 173 -10.31 10.93 -34.48
N ALA A 174 -11.45 10.33 -34.09
CA ALA A 174 -12.42 9.80 -35.06
C ALA A 174 -13.00 10.87 -35.99
N LYS A 175 -12.97 12.15 -35.59
CA LYS A 175 -13.41 13.29 -36.39
C LYS A 175 -12.41 13.68 -37.49
N ASP A 176 -11.14 13.31 -37.35
CA ASP A 176 -10.08 13.58 -38.34
C ASP A 176 -9.49 12.26 -38.86
N PRO A 177 -9.76 11.87 -40.12
CA PRO A 177 -9.21 10.65 -40.71
C PRO A 177 -7.69 10.49 -40.59
N TYR A 178 -6.94 11.60 -40.50
CA TYR A 178 -5.47 11.59 -40.43
C TYR A 178 -4.93 11.36 -39.01
N LEU A 179 -5.72 11.71 -37.99
CA LEU A 179 -5.34 11.52 -36.59
C LEU A 179 -5.73 10.15 -36.06
N ARG A 180 -6.51 9.35 -36.79
CA ARG A 180 -6.96 8.04 -36.30
C ARG A 180 -5.79 7.14 -35.88
N GLY A 181 -5.76 6.79 -34.60
CA GLY A 181 -4.74 5.91 -34.01
C GLY A 181 -3.38 6.60 -33.84
N HIS A 182 -3.31 7.92 -33.99
CA HIS A 182 -2.09 8.71 -33.79
C HIS A 182 -1.60 8.58 -32.34
N SER A 183 -2.47 8.84 -31.37
CA SER A 183 -2.13 8.79 -29.94
C SER A 183 -1.64 7.40 -29.53
N ALA A 184 -2.21 6.33 -30.09
CA ALA A 184 -1.74 4.96 -29.85
C ALA A 184 -0.33 4.71 -30.41
N ARG A 185 -0.05 5.15 -31.66
CA ARG A 185 1.29 5.01 -32.26
C ARG A 185 2.34 5.82 -31.51
N VAL A 186 2.00 7.06 -31.13
CA VAL A 186 2.87 7.93 -30.34
C VAL A 186 3.15 7.32 -28.98
N ALA A 187 2.14 6.83 -28.28
CA ALA A 187 2.30 6.17 -26.99
C ALA A 187 3.23 4.95 -27.07
N ASP A 188 2.99 4.05 -28.02
CA ASP A 188 3.74 2.81 -28.12
C ASP A 188 5.20 3.05 -28.51
N LEU A 189 5.44 3.96 -29.47
CA LEU A 189 6.80 4.30 -29.85
C LEU A 189 7.53 5.05 -28.72
N SER A 190 6.86 5.97 -28.03
CA SER A 190 7.42 6.69 -26.87
C SER A 190 7.83 5.73 -25.76
N ALA A 191 7.02 4.72 -25.47
CA ALA A 191 7.34 3.69 -24.49
C ALA A 191 8.56 2.85 -24.88
N MET A 192 8.70 2.51 -26.17
CA MET A 192 9.89 1.81 -26.67
C MET A 192 11.15 2.67 -26.55
N VAL A 193 11.06 3.97 -26.83
CA VAL A 193 12.19 4.91 -26.65
C VAL A 193 12.56 5.04 -25.18
N ALA A 194 11.57 5.17 -24.28
CA ALA A 194 11.82 5.21 -22.84
C ALA A 194 12.54 3.95 -22.34
N ALA A 195 12.09 2.77 -22.77
CA ALA A 195 12.75 1.51 -22.45
C ALA A 195 14.19 1.44 -23.02
N GLN A 196 14.40 1.94 -24.25
CA GLN A 196 15.73 2.03 -24.86
C GLN A 196 16.68 2.96 -24.07
N LEU A 197 16.14 4.00 -23.43
CA LEU A 197 16.87 4.91 -22.53
C LEU A 197 17.06 4.36 -21.10
N GLY A 198 16.75 3.08 -20.87
CA GLY A 198 16.95 2.40 -19.60
C GLY A 198 16.00 2.85 -18.49
N ARG A 199 14.81 3.36 -18.84
CA ARG A 199 13.77 3.69 -17.85
C ARG A 199 13.14 2.44 -17.26
N SER A 200 12.65 2.54 -16.03
CA SER A 200 11.89 1.49 -15.34
C SER A 200 10.53 1.23 -16.00
N ASP A 201 9.94 0.06 -15.77
CA ASP A 201 8.62 -0.30 -16.31
C ASP A 201 7.52 0.70 -15.88
N GLU A 202 7.62 1.24 -14.66
CA GLU A 202 6.69 2.26 -14.15
C GLU A 202 6.81 3.58 -14.93
N GLU A 203 8.04 4.10 -15.11
CA GLU A 203 8.28 5.30 -15.90
C GLU A 203 7.87 5.12 -17.38
N VAL A 204 8.12 3.94 -17.95
CA VAL A 204 7.70 3.59 -19.32
C VAL A 204 6.18 3.67 -19.45
N GLU A 205 5.43 3.18 -18.48
CA GLU A 205 3.96 3.22 -18.51
C GLU A 205 3.40 4.63 -18.29
N VAL A 206 4.05 5.45 -17.46
CA VAL A 206 3.74 6.88 -17.33
C VAL A 206 3.91 7.59 -18.67
N ILE A 207 5.02 7.36 -19.38
CA ILE A 207 5.29 7.95 -20.70
C ILE A 207 4.30 7.43 -21.75
N ARG A 208 3.98 6.13 -21.73
CA ARG A 208 2.95 5.54 -22.60
C ARG A 208 1.61 6.22 -22.39
N THR A 209 1.16 6.33 -21.14
CA THR A 209 -0.12 6.98 -20.78
C THR A 209 -0.12 8.44 -21.22
N ALA A 210 0.98 9.17 -21.02
CA ALA A 210 1.11 10.53 -21.50
C ALA A 210 1.05 10.64 -23.03
N GLY A 211 1.67 9.72 -23.76
CA GLY A 211 1.54 9.65 -25.22
C GLY A 211 0.10 9.40 -25.68
N ARG A 212 -0.68 8.61 -24.95
CA ARG A 212 -2.11 8.39 -25.25
C ARG A 212 -2.96 9.64 -25.00
N LEU A 213 -2.55 10.48 -24.07
CA LEU A 213 -3.34 11.62 -23.58
C LEU A 213 -2.80 12.99 -24.02
N HIS A 214 -1.66 13.06 -24.71
CA HIS A 214 -0.96 14.32 -25.01
C HIS A 214 -1.86 15.35 -25.70
N ASP A 215 -2.75 14.87 -26.57
CA ASP A 215 -3.64 15.69 -27.38
C ASP A 215 -5.05 15.90 -26.79
N ILE A 216 -5.35 15.42 -25.58
CA ILE A 216 -6.70 15.53 -24.98
C ILE A 216 -7.20 16.99 -24.93
N GLY A 217 -6.29 17.95 -24.79
CA GLY A 217 -6.62 19.36 -24.74
C GLY A 217 -7.15 19.94 -26.05
N LYS A 218 -7.03 19.23 -27.18
CA LYS A 218 -7.63 19.62 -28.46
C LYS A 218 -9.16 19.69 -28.38
N ILE A 219 -9.79 19.08 -27.36
CA ILE A 219 -11.22 19.28 -27.02
C ILE A 219 -11.56 20.76 -26.80
N GLY A 220 -10.64 21.57 -26.26
CA GLY A 220 -10.85 23.01 -26.05
C GLY A 220 -10.56 23.88 -27.28
N ILE A 221 -10.16 23.28 -28.40
CA ILE A 221 -9.82 24.00 -29.63
C ILE A 221 -11.05 24.13 -30.52
N ARG A 222 -11.21 25.28 -31.17
CA ARG A 222 -12.36 25.57 -32.04
C ARG A 222 -12.36 24.63 -33.24
N GLU A 223 -13.51 24.05 -33.55
CA GLU A 223 -13.65 23.04 -34.61
C GLU A 223 -13.30 23.61 -35.99
N GLU A 224 -13.58 24.90 -36.25
CA GLU A 224 -13.22 25.56 -37.52
C GLU A 224 -11.70 25.72 -37.68
N VAL A 225 -10.96 25.85 -36.56
CA VAL A 225 -9.50 25.96 -36.56
C VAL A 225 -8.86 24.58 -36.70
N LEU A 226 -9.39 23.59 -35.99
CA LEU A 226 -8.86 22.22 -36.00
C LEU A 226 -9.04 21.54 -37.36
N ASN A 227 -10.18 21.79 -38.04
CA ASN A 227 -10.52 21.19 -39.34
C ASN A 227 -10.16 22.09 -40.54
N LYS A 228 -9.37 23.14 -40.35
CA LYS A 228 -9.07 24.11 -41.41
C LYS A 228 -8.25 23.48 -42.53
N HIS A 229 -8.73 23.60 -43.77
CA HIS A 229 -7.96 23.24 -44.96
C HIS A 229 -7.04 24.41 -45.38
N GLY A 230 -5.74 24.29 -45.10
CA GLY A 230 -4.73 25.29 -45.46
C GLY A 230 -3.92 25.79 -44.26
N PRO A 231 -3.03 26.77 -44.45
CA PRO A 231 -2.19 27.28 -43.36
C PRO A 231 -3.04 28.02 -42.30
N LEU A 232 -2.64 27.85 -41.04
CA LEU A 232 -3.17 28.63 -39.93
C LEU A 232 -2.62 30.06 -39.99
N THR A 233 -3.46 31.02 -39.61
CA THR A 233 -3.04 32.38 -39.28
C THR A 233 -2.36 32.41 -37.91
N GLU A 234 -1.57 33.45 -37.63
CA GLU A 234 -0.90 33.58 -36.32
C GLU A 234 -1.85 33.45 -35.12
N PRO A 235 -3.04 34.11 -35.08
CA PRO A 235 -3.97 33.95 -33.96
C PRO A 235 -4.60 32.55 -33.87
N GLU A 236 -4.78 31.86 -34.99
CA GLU A 236 -5.26 30.47 -35.01
C GLU A 236 -4.17 29.52 -34.48
N TYR A 237 -2.91 29.75 -34.85
CA TYR A 237 -1.80 28.96 -34.35
C TYR A 237 -1.60 29.14 -32.84
N GLU A 238 -1.63 30.38 -32.34
CA GLU A 238 -1.62 30.66 -30.90
C GLU A 238 -2.80 30.01 -30.15
N HIS A 239 -3.98 29.94 -30.79
CA HIS A 239 -5.13 29.21 -30.23
C HIS A 239 -4.85 27.71 -30.14
N VAL A 240 -4.30 27.08 -31.18
CA VAL A 240 -3.94 25.66 -31.17
C VAL A 240 -2.91 25.34 -30.09
N LYS A 241 -1.90 26.20 -29.89
CA LYS A 241 -0.89 26.01 -28.81
C LYS A 241 -1.50 25.85 -27.42
N GLN A 242 -2.68 26.42 -27.17
CA GLN A 242 -3.34 26.32 -25.86
C GLN A 242 -3.75 24.90 -25.49
N HIS A 243 -3.80 23.94 -26.44
CA HIS A 243 -4.22 22.57 -26.14
C HIS A 243 -3.34 21.91 -25.07
N VAL A 244 -2.05 22.23 -24.99
CA VAL A 244 -1.17 21.67 -23.92
C VAL A 244 -1.58 22.16 -22.53
N VAL A 245 -2.00 23.43 -22.44
CA VAL A 245 -2.48 24.05 -21.19
C VAL A 245 -3.86 23.49 -20.85
N VAL A 246 -4.78 23.47 -21.81
CA VAL A 246 -6.13 22.92 -21.64
C VAL A 246 -6.06 21.44 -21.25
N GLY A 247 -5.21 20.65 -21.91
CA GLY A 247 -5.01 19.24 -21.60
C GLY A 247 -4.54 19.05 -20.16
N SER A 248 -3.56 19.86 -19.71
CA SER A 248 -3.13 19.83 -18.31
C SER A 248 -4.24 20.19 -17.32
N GLN A 249 -5.14 21.12 -17.68
CA GLN A 249 -6.27 21.53 -16.84
C GLN A 249 -7.39 20.48 -16.79
N ILE A 250 -7.69 19.82 -17.91
CA ILE A 250 -8.64 18.70 -17.98
C ILE A 250 -8.19 17.58 -17.06
N LEU A 251 -6.89 17.27 -17.07
CA LEU A 251 -6.31 16.19 -16.29
C LEU A 251 -6.04 16.57 -14.83
N ALA A 252 -5.96 17.87 -14.48
CA ALA A 252 -5.59 18.35 -13.14
C ALA A 252 -6.36 17.73 -11.95
N PRO A 253 -7.67 17.42 -12.04
CA PRO A 253 -8.39 16.76 -10.95
C PRO A 253 -7.88 15.33 -10.63
N LEU A 254 -7.22 14.68 -11.59
CA LEU A 254 -6.73 13.30 -11.47
C LEU A 254 -5.33 13.31 -10.86
N VAL A 255 -5.25 13.49 -9.54
CA VAL A 255 -3.99 13.63 -8.79
C VAL A 255 -3.00 12.48 -8.99
N HIS A 256 -3.48 11.27 -9.31
CA HIS A 256 -2.65 10.10 -9.59
C HIS A 256 -1.91 10.19 -10.94
N LEU A 257 -2.29 11.14 -11.82
CA LEU A 257 -1.68 11.39 -13.12
C LEU A 257 -0.69 12.56 -13.09
N LYS A 258 -0.19 12.98 -11.93
CA LYS A 258 0.68 14.17 -11.79
C LYS A 258 1.83 14.22 -12.79
N GLU A 259 2.53 13.10 -12.98
CA GLU A 259 3.66 13.01 -13.91
C GLU A 259 3.22 13.04 -15.37
N VAL A 260 2.12 12.34 -15.68
CA VAL A 260 1.47 12.39 -17.00
C VAL A 260 1.09 13.83 -17.35
N ILE A 261 0.46 14.57 -16.43
CA ILE A 261 0.06 15.97 -16.61
C ILE A 261 1.27 16.85 -16.94
N ALA A 262 2.38 16.65 -16.25
CA ALA A 262 3.61 17.39 -16.53
C ALA A 262 4.14 17.08 -17.94
N ILE A 263 4.08 15.82 -18.38
CA ILE A 263 4.50 15.45 -19.73
C ILE A 263 3.56 16.06 -20.79
N VAL A 264 2.24 15.90 -20.61
CA VAL A 264 1.21 16.44 -21.52
C VAL A 264 1.33 17.96 -21.65
N ARG A 265 1.64 18.68 -20.58
CA ARG A 265 1.80 20.14 -20.64
C ARG A 265 2.99 20.59 -21.50
N HIS A 266 4.07 19.81 -21.52
CA HIS A 266 5.36 20.27 -22.04
C HIS A 266 5.82 19.52 -23.30
N HIS A 267 4.99 18.67 -23.91
CA HIS A 267 5.40 17.86 -25.07
C HIS A 267 5.74 18.68 -26.33
N HIS A 268 5.41 19.96 -26.35
CA HIS A 268 5.82 20.93 -27.38
C HIS A 268 6.91 21.92 -26.92
N GLU A 269 7.53 21.67 -25.76
CA GLU A 269 8.77 22.35 -25.40
C GLU A 269 9.90 21.90 -26.33
N ARG A 270 10.85 22.80 -26.57
CA ARG A 270 11.98 22.58 -27.48
C ARG A 270 13.27 22.57 -26.69
N TRP A 271 14.23 21.73 -27.08
CA TRP A 271 15.51 21.63 -26.40
C TRP A 271 16.23 22.99 -26.24
N ASP A 272 16.08 23.89 -27.22
CA ASP A 272 16.62 25.26 -27.25
C ASP A 272 15.82 26.30 -26.44
N GLY A 273 14.72 25.93 -25.80
CA GLY A 273 13.87 26.84 -25.03
C GLY A 273 12.93 27.71 -25.87
N GLN A 274 12.85 27.51 -27.18
CA GLN A 274 11.92 28.28 -28.05
C GLN A 274 10.53 27.64 -28.16
N GLY A 275 10.27 26.60 -27.38
CA GLY A 275 9.00 25.88 -27.35
C GLY A 275 7.90 26.59 -26.56
N TYR A 276 6.86 25.86 -26.22
CA TYR A 276 5.72 26.35 -25.44
C TYR A 276 5.18 25.22 -24.56
N PRO A 277 4.44 25.53 -23.47
CA PRO A 277 3.93 26.85 -23.06
C PRO A 277 4.89 27.67 -22.19
N ASP A 278 5.84 27.03 -21.51
CA ASP A 278 6.62 27.60 -20.42
C ASP A 278 8.07 27.93 -20.83
N ARG A 279 8.49 27.55 -22.04
CA ARG A 279 9.82 27.82 -22.63
C ARG A 279 10.94 27.17 -21.83
N LEU A 280 10.70 25.94 -21.39
CA LEU A 280 11.71 25.11 -20.74
C LEU A 280 12.78 24.71 -21.75
N ALA A 281 14.03 24.61 -21.31
CA ALA A 281 15.18 24.25 -22.15
C ALA A 281 15.95 23.06 -21.56
N GLY A 282 16.55 22.27 -22.44
CA GLY A 282 17.37 21.13 -22.07
C GLY A 282 16.67 20.16 -21.11
N GLU A 283 17.38 19.78 -20.06
CA GLU A 283 16.91 18.82 -19.05
C GLU A 283 15.80 19.36 -18.13
N ALA A 284 15.50 20.66 -18.17
CA ALA A 284 14.35 21.21 -17.44
C ALA A 284 13.02 20.69 -18.02
N ILE A 285 13.02 20.24 -19.27
CA ILE A 285 11.86 19.60 -19.91
C ILE A 285 11.75 18.15 -19.38
N PRO A 286 10.57 17.72 -18.89
CA PRO A 286 10.35 16.34 -18.47
C PRO A 286 10.79 15.36 -19.57
N LEU A 287 11.50 14.29 -19.21
CA LEU A 287 12.03 13.33 -20.20
C LEU A 287 10.92 12.76 -21.09
N GLY A 288 9.76 12.41 -20.51
CA GLY A 288 8.61 11.95 -21.28
C GLY A 288 8.10 12.96 -22.31
N ALA A 289 8.19 14.26 -22.01
CA ALA A 289 7.80 15.32 -22.96
C ALA A 289 8.79 15.44 -24.11
N ARG A 290 10.10 15.33 -23.83
CA ARG A 290 11.15 15.26 -24.86
C ARG A 290 10.95 14.07 -25.80
N ILE A 291 10.62 12.91 -25.23
CA ILE A 291 10.33 11.68 -25.98
C ILE A 291 9.10 11.85 -26.88
N ILE A 292 7.97 12.27 -26.30
CA ILE A 292 6.72 12.44 -27.07
C ILE A 292 6.91 13.46 -28.19
N GLY A 293 7.53 14.62 -27.92
CA GLY A 293 7.78 15.62 -28.95
C GLY A 293 8.62 15.10 -30.12
N ALA A 294 9.65 14.28 -29.84
CA ALA A 294 10.43 13.62 -30.90
C ALA A 294 9.58 12.61 -31.69
N VAL A 295 8.83 11.77 -30.99
CA VAL A 295 7.97 10.74 -31.60
C VAL A 295 6.84 11.34 -32.43
N GLU A 296 6.27 12.47 -32.01
CA GLU A 296 5.21 13.17 -32.74
C GLU A 296 5.73 13.75 -34.05
N ILE A 297 6.93 14.35 -34.06
CA ILE A 297 7.59 14.79 -35.30
C ILE A 297 7.82 13.59 -36.23
N TYR A 298 8.27 12.45 -35.71
CA TYR A 298 8.45 11.24 -36.50
C TYR A 298 7.12 10.72 -37.09
N ASP A 299 6.05 10.63 -36.29
CA ASP A 299 4.73 10.18 -36.77
C ASP A 299 4.18 11.14 -37.83
N ALA A 300 4.39 12.46 -37.67
CA ALA A 300 4.00 13.47 -38.65
C ALA A 300 4.78 13.35 -39.98
N LEU A 301 6.08 13.05 -39.95
CA LEU A 301 6.89 12.85 -41.16
C LEU A 301 6.55 11.54 -41.89
N THR A 302 6.13 10.51 -41.13
CA THR A 302 5.87 9.16 -41.63
C THR A 302 4.38 8.84 -41.76
N THR A 303 3.49 9.83 -41.70
CA THR A 303 2.06 9.65 -41.98
C THR A 303 1.66 10.50 -43.18
N ALA A 304 0.91 9.92 -44.12
CA ALA A 304 0.45 10.63 -45.31
C ALA A 304 -0.62 11.68 -44.92
N ARG A 305 -0.46 12.93 -45.37
CA ARG A 305 -1.41 14.05 -45.17
C ARG A 305 -1.83 14.60 -46.55
N PRO A 306 -2.96 15.35 -46.68
CA PRO A 306 -3.49 15.76 -47.99
C PRO A 306 -2.51 16.56 -48.88
N TYR A 307 -1.48 17.16 -48.28
CA TYR A 307 -0.49 18.02 -48.95
C TYR A 307 0.96 17.59 -48.72
N GLN A 308 1.21 16.38 -48.20
CA GLN A 308 2.55 15.89 -47.88
C GLN A 308 2.69 14.39 -48.17
N GLU A 309 3.64 14.04 -49.03
CA GLU A 309 4.04 12.65 -49.27
C GLU A 309 4.73 12.07 -48.03
N ARG A 310 4.39 10.82 -47.69
CA ARG A 310 4.94 10.08 -46.56
C ARG A 310 6.43 9.81 -46.79
N LEU A 311 7.28 10.16 -45.83
CA LEU A 311 8.69 9.77 -45.85
C LEU A 311 8.86 8.31 -45.39
N GLY A 312 9.88 7.64 -45.94
CA GLY A 312 10.35 6.36 -45.41
C GLY A 312 10.99 6.54 -44.03
N PRO A 313 11.02 5.49 -43.17
CA PRO A 313 11.57 5.57 -41.82
C PRO A 313 12.99 6.15 -41.75
N GLU A 314 13.90 5.68 -42.60
CA GLU A 314 15.29 6.16 -42.66
C GLU A 314 15.38 7.64 -43.05
N GLN A 315 14.57 8.08 -44.01
CA GLN A 315 14.53 9.46 -44.47
C GLN A 315 13.97 10.39 -43.39
N ALA A 316 12.95 9.93 -42.64
CA ALA A 316 12.39 10.67 -41.52
C ALA A 316 13.44 10.86 -40.41
N VAL A 317 14.16 9.81 -40.03
CA VAL A 317 15.25 9.91 -39.03
C VAL A 317 16.36 10.84 -39.53
N ALA A 318 16.78 10.72 -40.78
CA ALA A 318 17.79 11.60 -41.36
C ALA A 318 17.37 13.09 -41.30
N ARG A 319 16.10 13.38 -41.59
CA ARG A 319 15.55 14.73 -41.47
C ARG A 319 15.50 15.22 -40.02
N MET A 320 15.18 14.34 -39.07
CA MET A 320 15.14 14.68 -37.65
C MET A 320 16.54 14.95 -37.07
N ARG A 321 17.61 14.34 -37.60
CA ARG A 321 19.01 14.64 -37.21
C ARG A 321 19.39 16.10 -37.39
N GLU A 322 18.79 16.80 -38.36
CA GLU A 322 18.99 18.25 -38.54
C GLU A 322 18.38 19.07 -37.39
N LEU A 323 17.47 18.50 -36.60
CA LEU A 323 16.79 19.14 -35.48
C LEU A 323 17.44 18.84 -34.12
N GLY A 324 18.44 17.96 -34.08
CA GLY A 324 19.15 17.56 -32.86
C GLY A 324 19.86 18.74 -32.20
N GLY A 325 19.75 18.87 -30.88
CA GLY A 325 20.37 19.94 -30.11
C GLY A 325 19.70 21.31 -30.26
N THR A 326 18.65 21.43 -31.08
CA THR A 326 17.83 22.64 -31.20
C THR A 326 16.38 22.36 -30.80
N THR A 327 15.66 21.60 -31.61
CA THR A 327 14.28 21.21 -31.30
C THR A 327 14.27 19.98 -30.41
N LEU A 328 15.13 19.02 -30.74
CA LEU A 328 15.11 17.68 -30.17
C LEU A 328 16.31 17.47 -29.24
N ASP A 329 16.04 16.78 -28.14
CA ASP A 329 17.07 16.21 -27.29
C ASP A 329 17.91 15.20 -28.11
N PRO A 330 19.24 15.38 -28.21
CA PRO A 330 20.12 14.46 -28.93
C PRO A 330 20.04 13.01 -28.45
N ASP A 331 19.95 12.78 -27.14
CA ASP A 331 19.97 11.43 -26.57
C ASP A 331 18.65 10.70 -26.88
N VAL A 332 17.53 11.42 -26.84
CA VAL A 332 16.21 10.90 -27.24
C VAL A 332 16.20 10.58 -28.73
N LEU A 333 16.81 11.42 -29.56
CA LEU A 333 16.86 11.21 -31.00
C LEU A 333 17.67 9.96 -31.36
N ASP A 334 18.81 9.75 -30.71
CA ASP A 334 19.63 8.56 -30.90
C ASP A 334 18.89 7.28 -30.45
N ALA A 335 18.19 7.34 -29.31
CA ALA A 335 17.37 6.23 -28.85
C ALA A 335 16.20 5.92 -29.80
N LEU A 336 15.52 6.95 -30.31
CA LEU A 336 14.45 6.80 -31.30
C LEU A 336 14.96 6.16 -32.60
N ALA A 337 16.10 6.61 -33.12
CA ALA A 337 16.73 6.01 -34.30
C ALA A 337 17.02 4.52 -34.08
N ALA A 338 17.63 4.16 -32.94
CA ALA A 338 17.91 2.76 -32.61
C ALA A 338 16.65 1.88 -32.50
N VAL A 339 15.55 2.43 -31.98
CA VAL A 339 14.25 1.73 -31.91
C VAL A 339 13.68 1.49 -33.32
N ILE A 340 13.75 2.49 -34.20
CA ILE A 340 13.25 2.40 -35.58
C ILE A 340 14.04 1.35 -36.37
N ASP A 341 15.38 1.39 -36.31
CA ASP A 341 16.26 0.45 -37.00
C ASP A 341 15.95 -1.00 -36.59
N ARG A 342 15.79 -1.26 -35.28
CA ARG A 342 15.43 -2.59 -34.76
C ARG A 342 14.07 -3.06 -35.28
N ARG A 343 13.10 -2.16 -35.37
CA ARG A 343 11.75 -2.50 -35.81
C ARG A 343 11.72 -2.85 -37.30
N GLN A 344 12.53 -2.18 -38.12
CA GLN A 344 12.70 -2.53 -39.53
C GLN A 344 13.35 -3.91 -39.69
N ALA A 345 14.40 -4.21 -38.92
CA ALA A 345 15.06 -5.52 -38.96
C ALA A 345 14.10 -6.69 -38.67
N LEU A 346 13.14 -6.51 -37.76
CA LEU A 346 12.11 -7.52 -37.46
C LEU A 346 11.11 -7.72 -38.61
N ILE A 347 10.71 -6.65 -39.29
CA ILE A 347 9.79 -6.73 -40.45
C ILE A 347 10.44 -7.52 -41.60
N PHE A 348 11.73 -7.29 -41.87
CA PHE A 348 12.46 -8.02 -42.93
C PHE A 348 12.61 -9.53 -42.64
N LEU A 349 12.63 -9.93 -41.37
CA LEU A 349 12.69 -11.35 -40.99
C LEU A 349 11.34 -12.07 -41.18
N ASP A 350 10.22 -11.38 -40.99
CA ASP A 350 8.88 -11.94 -41.19
C ASP A 350 8.47 -12.03 -42.68
N GLU A 351 9.04 -11.19 -43.55
CA GLU A 351 8.80 -11.22 -45.01
C GLU A 351 9.74 -12.16 -45.79
N SER A 352 10.63 -12.89 -45.09
CA SER A 352 11.47 -13.91 -45.72
C SER A 352 10.61 -15.12 -46.15
N PRO A 353 10.59 -15.51 -47.44
CA PRO A 353 9.73 -16.59 -47.91
C PRO A 353 10.10 -17.91 -47.22
N ARG A 354 9.09 -18.57 -46.63
CA ARG A 354 9.22 -19.94 -46.08
C ARG A 354 9.48 -20.98 -47.17
#